data_AF-K0NAZ8-F1
#
_entry.id   AF-K0NAZ8-F1
#
_cell.length_a   1.000
_cell.length_b   1.000
_cell.length_c   1.000
_cell.angle_alpha   90.00
_cell.angle_beta   90.00
_cell.angle_gamma   90.00
#
_symmetry.space_group_name_H-M   'P 1'
#
loop_
_entity.id
_entity.type
_entity.pdbx_description
1 polymer ?
#
loop_
_entity_poly.entity_id
_entity_poly.type
_entity_poly.pdbx_seq_one_letter_code
_entity_poly.pdbx_strand_id
1 'polypeptide(L)'
;MKLQNVRWNWLKAMYIYSAVIASAFGLGILLAPDMMISIFKLPPQEPVMFGITGGADLSVGICCILALVLKTPLKFSPVLFFQMTYKLLWSIFVILPILFRGELQGYGWFFFLSYLTFIIGDIIAIPFAYIFSSNEAE
;
A
#
# COMPACT_ATOMS: atom_id res chain seq x y z
N MET A 1 29.18 -0.99 -12.63
CA MET A 1 27.83 -0.94 -12.04
C MET A 1 27.40 -2.37 -11.70
N LYS A 2 27.39 -2.76 -10.43
CA LYS A 2 26.97 -4.13 -10.04
C LYS A 2 25.49 -4.28 -10.39
N LEU A 3 25.17 -5.20 -11.30
CA LEU A 3 23.79 -5.63 -11.55
C LEU A 3 23.14 -5.94 -10.20
N GLN A 4 22.19 -5.12 -9.78
CA GLN A 4 21.38 -5.48 -8.62
C GLN A 4 20.68 -6.79 -8.94
N ASN A 5 20.74 -7.75 -8.02
CA ASN A 5 19.91 -8.95 -8.07
C ASN A 5 18.46 -8.53 -7.81
N VAL A 6 17.79 -8.04 -8.86
CA VAL A 6 16.37 -7.71 -8.81
C VAL A 6 15.60 -9.02 -8.60
N ARG A 7 14.86 -9.08 -7.49
CA ARG A 7 14.01 -10.21 -7.14
C ARG A 7 12.70 -10.13 -7.92
N TRP A 8 12.75 -10.41 -9.22
CA TRP A 8 11.61 -10.21 -10.14
C TRP A 8 10.32 -10.90 -9.71
N ASN A 9 10.40 -12.11 -9.17
CA ASN A 9 9.22 -12.85 -8.72
C ASN A 9 8.55 -12.13 -7.53
N TRP A 10 9.34 -11.65 -6.57
CA TRP A 10 8.84 -10.87 -5.44
C TRP A 10 8.27 -9.52 -5.87
N LEU A 11 8.94 -8.85 -6.81
CA LEU A 11 8.46 -7.58 -7.36
C LEU A 11 7.09 -7.73 -8.01
N LYS A 12 6.94 -8.72 -8.90
CA LYS A 12 5.63 -9.01 -9.54
C LYS A 12 4.57 -9.43 -8.52
N ALA A 13 4.94 -10.26 -7.55
CA ALA A 13 4.03 -10.70 -6.49
C ALA A 13 3.49 -9.50 -5.70
N MET A 14 4.35 -8.55 -5.32
CA MET A 14 3.93 -7.33 -4.62
C MET A 14 3.04 -6.43 -5.47
N TYR A 15 3.31 -6.29 -6.77
CA TYR A 15 2.40 -5.56 -7.66
C TYR A 15 1.04 -6.22 -7.77
N ILE A 16 0.98 -7.55 -7.92
CA ILE A 16 -0.29 -8.28 -7.98
C ILE A 16 -1.05 -8.12 -6.66
N TYR A 17 -0.36 -8.32 -5.54
CA TYR A 17 -0.95 -8.21 -4.21
C TYR A 17 -1.52 -6.80 -3.97
N SER A 18 -0.74 -5.77 -4.30
CA SER A 18 -1.16 -4.37 -4.16
C SER A 18 -2.29 -4.02 -5.13
N ALA A 19 -2.24 -4.47 -6.38
CA ALA A 19 -3.30 -4.27 -7.36
C ALA A 19 -4.63 -4.84 -6.87
N VAL A 20 -4.65 -6.07 -6.35
CA VAL A 20 -5.87 -6.72 -5.88
C VAL A 20 -6.42 -6.01 -4.64
N ILE A 21 -5.60 -5.86 -3.59
CA ILE A 21 -6.08 -5.35 -2.31
C ILE A 21 -6.42 -3.86 -2.40
N ALA A 22 -5.52 -3.03 -2.95
CA ALA A 22 -5.74 -1.59 -2.99
C ALA A 22 -6.89 -1.21 -3.93
N SER A 23 -7.05 -1.90 -5.07
CA SER A 23 -8.22 -1.67 -5.94
C SER A 23 -9.51 -2.13 -5.28
N ALA A 24 -9.52 -3.29 -4.60
CA ALA A 24 -10.72 -3.77 -3.90
C ALA A 24 -11.15 -2.82 -2.78
N PHE A 25 -10.20 -2.36 -1.94
CA PHE A 25 -10.47 -1.38 -0.89
C PHE A 25 -10.89 -0.03 -1.48
N GLY A 26 -10.16 0.48 -2.46
CA GLY A 26 -10.45 1.76 -3.08
C GLY A 26 -11.83 1.80 -3.77
N LEU A 27 -12.15 0.79 -4.58
CA LEU A 27 -13.49 0.66 -5.19
C LEU A 27 -14.57 0.45 -4.13
N GLY A 28 -14.31 -0.38 -3.13
CA GLY A 28 -15.26 -0.62 -2.04
C GLY A 28 -15.61 0.68 -1.32
N ILE A 29 -14.62 1.49 -0.96
CA ILE A 29 -14.81 2.77 -0.27
C ILE A 29 -15.54 3.78 -1.17
N LEU A 30 -15.17 3.88 -2.45
CA LEU A 30 -15.73 4.89 -3.34
C LEU A 30 -17.15 4.55 -3.84
N LEU A 31 -17.45 3.27 -4.06
CA LEU A 31 -18.72 2.83 -4.65
C LEU A 31 -19.71 2.30 -3.62
N ALA A 32 -19.23 1.77 -2.50
CA ALA A 32 -20.06 1.13 -1.48
C ALA A 32 -19.52 1.40 -0.04
N PRO A 33 -19.39 2.68 0.37
CA PRO A 33 -18.78 3.03 1.66
C PRO A 33 -19.49 2.40 2.86
N ASP A 34 -20.83 2.37 2.86
CA ASP A 34 -21.62 1.77 3.96
C ASP A 34 -21.36 0.27 4.11
N MET A 35 -21.17 -0.43 2.97
CA MET A 35 -20.82 -1.85 2.97
C MET A 35 -19.43 -2.06 3.58
N MET A 36 -18.45 -1.21 3.24
CA MET A 36 -17.11 -1.29 3.83
C MET A 36 -17.12 -1.01 5.33
N ILE A 37 -17.86 0.02 5.76
CA ILE A 37 -18.04 0.34 7.18
C ILE A 37 -18.66 -0.86 7.93
N SER A 38 -19.68 -1.50 7.34
CA SER A 38 -20.35 -2.65 7.93
C SER A 38 -19.44 -3.89 8.01
N ILE A 39 -18.78 -4.28 6.90
CA ILE A 39 -17.91 -5.46 6.82
C ILE A 39 -16.78 -5.38 7.85
N PHE A 40 -16.12 -4.22 7.92
CA PHE A 40 -14.97 -4.03 8.81
C PHE A 40 -15.38 -3.52 10.20
N LYS A 41 -16.68 -3.32 10.45
CA LYS A 41 -17.21 -2.74 11.69
C LYS A 41 -16.50 -1.43 12.06
N LEU A 42 -16.28 -0.58 11.06
CA LEU A 42 -15.63 0.72 11.25
C LEU A 42 -16.57 1.64 12.03
N PRO A 43 -16.03 2.54 12.86
CA PRO A 43 -16.84 3.64 13.37
C PRO A 43 -17.31 4.53 12.20
N PRO A 44 -18.34 5.38 12.41
CA PRO A 44 -18.76 6.35 11.43
C PRO A 44 -17.56 7.14 10.89
N GLN A 45 -17.39 7.15 9.58
CA GLN A 45 -16.30 7.84 8.90
C GLN A 45 -16.82 9.19 8.38
N GLU A 46 -15.96 10.20 8.41
CA GLU A 46 -16.25 11.45 7.71
C GLU A 46 -16.16 11.18 6.19
N PRO A 47 -17.23 11.47 5.40
CA PRO A 47 -17.31 11.05 4.00
C PRO A 47 -16.17 11.55 3.12
N VAL A 48 -15.70 12.79 3.30
CA VAL A 48 -14.64 13.37 2.47
C VAL A 48 -13.31 12.66 2.73
N MET A 49 -12.94 12.48 3.99
CA MET A 49 -11.70 11.80 4.38
C MET A 49 -11.71 10.31 4.00
N PHE A 50 -12.87 9.66 4.12
CA PHE A 50 -13.02 8.27 3.68
C PHE A 50 -12.89 8.16 2.16
N GLY A 51 -13.54 9.05 1.41
CA GLY A 51 -13.40 9.13 -0.05
C GLY A 51 -11.96 9.40 -0.51
N ILE A 52 -11.22 10.29 0.17
CA ILE A 52 -9.79 10.52 -0.10
C ILE A 52 -8.98 9.23 0.09
N THR A 53 -9.26 8.48 1.17
CA THR A 53 -8.58 7.21 1.45
C THR A 53 -8.86 6.19 0.34
N GLY A 54 -10.13 6.04 -0.06
CA GLY A 54 -10.51 5.17 -1.17
C GLY A 54 -9.89 5.57 -2.50
N GLY A 55 -9.83 6.87 -2.80
CA GLY A 55 -9.17 7.40 -3.99
C GLY A 55 -7.67 7.13 -4.01
N ALA A 56 -6.99 7.32 -2.87
CA ALA A 56 -5.56 7.04 -2.75
C ALA A 56 -5.26 5.54 -2.96
N ASP A 57 -6.01 4.66 -2.30
CA ASP A 57 -5.85 3.20 -2.43
C ASP A 57 -6.13 2.74 -3.87
N LEU A 58 -7.22 3.22 -4.49
CA LEU A 58 -7.52 2.89 -5.88
C LEU A 58 -6.42 3.38 -6.83
N SER A 59 -5.88 4.58 -6.60
CA SER A 59 -4.79 5.13 -7.42
C SER A 59 -3.54 4.23 -7.37
N VAL A 60 -3.15 3.76 -6.18
CA VAL A 60 -2.05 2.79 -6.02
C VAL A 60 -2.37 1.50 -6.79
N GLY A 61 -3.60 1.00 -6.67
CA GLY A 61 -4.07 -0.18 -7.39
C GLY A 61 -3.93 -0.05 -8.90
N ILE A 62 -4.39 1.07 -9.48
CA ILE A 62 -4.27 1.37 -10.91
C ILE A 62 -2.80 1.44 -11.34
N CYS A 63 -1.94 2.16 -10.59
CA CYS A 63 -0.51 2.21 -10.89
C CYS A 63 0.14 0.82 -10.88
N CYS A 64 -0.27 -0.05 -9.96
CA CYS A 64 0.22 -1.43 -9.91
C CYS A 64 -0.25 -2.27 -11.11
N ILE A 65 -1.51 -2.10 -11.55
CA ILE A 65 -2.03 -2.73 -12.76
C ILE A 65 -1.25 -2.25 -13.98
N LEU A 66 -1.01 -0.94 -14.11
CA LEU A 66 -0.24 -0.36 -15.22
C LEU A 66 1.19 -0.91 -15.25
N ALA A 67 1.85 -1.04 -14.10
CA ALA A 67 3.18 -1.62 -13.99
C ALA A 67 3.26 -3.05 -14.56
N LEU A 68 2.21 -3.85 -14.33
CA LEU A 68 2.09 -5.23 -14.82
C LEU A 68 1.75 -5.29 -16.31
N VAL A 69 0.74 -4.53 -16.75
CA VAL A 69 0.28 -4.50 -18.15
C VAL A 69 1.36 -3.98 -19.08
N LEU A 70 2.07 -2.92 -18.70
CA LEU A 70 3.18 -2.35 -19.45
C LEU A 70 4.47 -3.18 -19.33
N LYS A 71 4.46 -4.28 -18.56
CA LYS A 71 5.61 -5.16 -18.32
C LYS A 71 6.86 -4.40 -17.85
N THR A 72 6.67 -3.29 -17.14
CA THR A 72 7.75 -2.42 -16.64
C THR A 72 7.73 -2.25 -15.11
N PRO A 73 7.62 -3.33 -14.31
CA PRO A 73 7.44 -3.23 -12.86
C PRO A 73 8.62 -2.54 -12.15
N LEU A 74 9.82 -2.56 -12.72
CA LEU A 74 10.96 -1.87 -12.14
C LEU A 74 10.80 -0.34 -12.18
N LYS A 75 10.29 0.22 -13.28
CA LYS A 75 10.09 1.68 -13.45
C LYS A 75 9.03 2.23 -12.49
N PHE A 76 8.05 1.40 -12.13
CA PHE A 76 7.00 1.76 -11.20
C PHE A 76 7.40 1.54 -9.72
N SER A 77 8.62 1.07 -9.44
CA SER A 77 9.05 0.77 -8.06
C SER A 77 8.91 1.94 -7.07
N PRO A 78 8.96 3.23 -7.47
CA PRO A 78 8.59 4.34 -6.60
C PRO A 78 7.16 4.27 -6.02
N VAL A 79 6.21 3.61 -6.71
CA VAL A 79 4.84 3.40 -6.22
C VAL A 79 4.82 2.42 -5.04
N LEU A 80 5.54 1.29 -5.15
CA LEU A 80 5.70 0.36 -4.03
C LEU A 80 6.47 1.01 -2.87
N PHE A 81 7.45 1.85 -3.18
CA PHE A 81 8.15 2.60 -2.15
C PHE A 81 7.24 3.61 -1.45
N PHE A 82 6.44 4.38 -2.19
CA PHE A 82 5.43 5.27 -1.63
C PHE A 82 4.44 4.51 -0.74
N GLN A 83 3.96 3.35 -1.20
CA GLN A 83 2.99 2.59 -0.42
C GLN A 83 3.60 2.10 0.90
N MET A 84 4.85 1.64 0.86
CA MET A 84 5.57 1.16 2.02
C MET A 84 5.78 2.29 3.02
N THR A 85 6.20 3.47 2.55
CA THR A 85 6.48 4.62 3.43
C THR A 85 5.22 5.15 4.10
N TYR A 86 4.10 5.32 3.40
CA TYR A 86 2.89 5.80 4.06
C TYR A 86 2.36 4.78 5.09
N LYS A 87 2.41 3.47 4.78
CA LYS A 87 1.98 2.42 5.71
C LYS A 87 2.87 2.38 6.94
N LEU A 88 4.17 2.61 6.77
CA LEU A 88 5.12 2.72 7.87
C LEU A 88 4.81 3.95 8.74
N LEU A 89 4.61 5.11 8.12
CA LEU A 89 4.28 6.36 8.83
C LEU A 89 2.95 6.20 9.60
N TRP A 90 1.93 5.63 8.98
CA TRP A 90 0.65 5.35 9.64
C TRP A 90 0.84 4.39 10.83
N SER A 91 1.63 3.33 10.65
CA SER A 91 1.91 2.38 11.74
C SER A 91 2.60 3.06 12.93
N ILE A 92 3.59 3.92 12.67
CA ILE A 92 4.39 4.57 13.71
C ILE A 92 3.61 5.71 14.40
N PHE A 93 2.98 6.58 13.62
CA PHE A 93 2.41 7.82 14.15
C PHE A 93 0.92 7.71 14.51
N VAL A 94 0.21 6.71 13.99
CA VAL A 94 -1.21 6.48 14.29
C VAL A 94 -1.38 5.25 15.17
N ILE A 95 -0.89 4.08 14.74
CA ILE A 95 -1.16 2.83 15.45
C ILE A 95 -0.36 2.69 16.74
N LEU A 96 0.95 2.93 16.74
CA LEU A 96 1.75 2.75 17.97
C LEU A 96 1.23 3.57 19.15
N PRO A 97 0.87 4.86 19.02
CA PRO A 97 0.28 5.62 20.12
C PRO A 97 -1.04 5.02 20.63
N ILE A 98 -1.92 4.57 19.73
CA ILE A 98 -3.20 3.93 20.10
C ILE A 98 -2.94 2.60 20.82
N LEU A 99 -1.96 1.84 20.35
CA LEU A 99 -1.56 0.57 20.94
C LEU A 99 -1.00 0.75 22.35
N PHE A 100 -0.14 1.75 22.57
CA PHE A 100 0.40 2.06 23.91
C PHE A 100 -0.67 2.52 24.90
N ARG A 101 -1.78 3.09 24.43
CA ARG A 101 -2.94 3.41 25.27
C ARG A 101 -3.86 2.20 25.53
N GLY A 102 -3.66 1.07 24.85
CA GLY A 102 -4.54 -0.08 24.94
C GLY A 102 -5.91 0.13 24.29
N GLU A 103 -6.04 1.13 23.41
CA GLU A 103 -7.30 1.55 22.80
C GLU A 103 -7.51 0.94 21.39
N LEU A 104 -6.64 0.03 20.96
CA LEU A 104 -6.68 -0.51 19.61
C LEU A 104 -7.85 -1.49 19.44
N GLN A 105 -8.87 -1.04 18.71
CA GLN A 105 -10.05 -1.84 18.39
C GLN A 105 -9.73 -2.97 17.40
N GLY A 106 -10.64 -3.95 17.29
CA GLY A 106 -10.45 -5.14 16.44
C GLY A 106 -10.18 -4.83 14.96
N TYR A 107 -10.85 -3.83 14.38
CA TYR A 107 -10.58 -3.40 13.00
C TYR A 107 -9.16 -2.83 12.85
N GLY A 108 -8.64 -2.15 13.88
CA GLY A 108 -7.30 -1.58 13.89
C GLY A 108 -6.23 -2.67 13.79
N TRP A 109 -6.42 -3.78 14.49
CA TRP A 109 -5.55 -4.96 14.36
C TRP A 109 -5.56 -5.54 12.96
N PHE A 110 -6.73 -5.65 12.33
CA PHE A 110 -6.85 -6.14 10.96
C PHE A 110 -6.03 -5.28 9.98
N PHE A 111 -6.21 -3.96 10.01
CA PHE A 111 -5.45 -3.06 9.13
C PHE A 111 -3.96 -3.05 9.45
N PHE A 112 -3.58 -3.05 10.73
CA PHE A 112 -2.18 -3.06 11.12
C PHE A 112 -1.45 -4.31 10.64
N LEU A 113 -2.04 -5.49 10.83
CA LEU A 113 -1.45 -6.74 10.37
C LEU A 113 -1.40 -6.81 8.83
N SER A 114 -2.44 -6.32 8.16
CA SER A 114 -2.45 -6.18 6.70
C SER A 114 -1.32 -5.27 6.22
N TYR A 115 -1.17 -4.08 6.81
CA TYR A 115 -0.10 -3.15 6.42
C TYR A 115 1.30 -3.71 6.72
N LEU A 116 1.44 -4.51 7.77
CA LEU A 116 2.70 -5.19 8.07
C LEU A 116 3.12 -6.17 6.97
N THR A 117 2.18 -6.92 6.37
CA THR A 117 2.51 -7.81 5.24
C THR A 117 2.98 -7.02 4.02
N PHE A 118 2.38 -5.85 3.74
CA PHE A 118 2.85 -4.95 2.69
C PHE A 118 4.25 -4.42 2.97
N ILE A 119 4.50 -3.91 4.17
CA ILE A 119 5.82 -3.38 4.55
C ILE A 119 6.90 -4.44 4.39
N ILE A 120 6.68 -5.65 4.93
CA ILE A 120 7.65 -6.74 4.84
C ILE A 120 7.84 -7.17 3.38
N GLY A 121 6.74 -7.33 2.64
CA GLY A 121 6.78 -7.72 1.24
C GLY A 121 7.51 -6.70 0.37
N ASP A 122 7.29 -5.41 0.58
CA ASP A 122 7.92 -4.31 -0.14
C ASP A 122 9.42 -4.24 0.19
N ILE A 123 9.83 -4.40 1.45
CA ILE A 123 11.26 -4.48 1.84
C ILE A 123 11.99 -5.62 1.11
N ILE A 124 11.31 -6.75 0.91
CA ILE A 124 11.86 -7.89 0.18
C ILE A 124 11.89 -7.61 -1.34
N ALA A 125 10.80 -7.07 -1.88
CA ALA A 125 10.59 -6.92 -3.31
C ALA A 125 11.37 -5.75 -3.93
N ILE A 126 11.45 -4.61 -3.24
CA ILE A 126 11.97 -3.36 -3.77
C ILE A 126 13.49 -3.43 -3.92
N PRO A 127 14.02 -3.17 -5.14
CA PRO A 127 15.45 -2.99 -5.34
C PRO A 127 15.84 -1.55 -4.92
N PHE A 128 16.07 -1.31 -3.63
CA PHE A 128 16.29 0.06 -3.11
C PHE A 128 17.39 0.85 -3.82
N ALA A 129 18.53 0.22 -4.16
CA ALA A 129 19.58 0.96 -4.88
C ALA A 129 19.20 1.36 -6.32
N TYR A 130 18.15 0.79 -6.93
CA TYR A 130 17.60 1.28 -8.20
C TYR A 130 16.78 2.56 -7.97
N ILE A 131 16.01 2.62 -6.88
CA ILE A 131 15.22 3.82 -6.52
C ILE A 131 16.15 4.98 -6.17
N PHE A 132 17.24 4.70 -5.44
CA PHE A 132 18.20 5.71 -5.00
C PHE A 132 19.40 5.89 -5.92
N SER A 133 19.50 5.13 -7.02
CA SER A 133 20.51 5.42 -8.03
C SER A 133 20.12 6.70 -8.74
N SER A 134 21.02 7.68 -8.73
CA SER A 134 20.96 8.85 -9.60
C SER A 134 21.09 8.37 -11.04
N ASN A 135 20.00 7.93 -11.65
CA ASN A 135 19.86 8.12 -13.08
C ASN A 135 19.62 9.62 -13.21
N GLU A 136 20.72 10.36 -13.41
CA GLU A 136 20.65 11.69 -14.00
C GLU A 136 19.66 11.58 -15.16
N ALA A 137 18.57 12.32 -15.02
CA ALA A 137 17.58 12.45 -16.07
C ALA A 137 18.28 13.16 -17.24
N GLU A 138 18.85 12.36 -18.15
CA GLU A 138 19.05 12.77 -19.55
C GLU A 138 17.73 12.67 -20.31
#